data_AF-A0A931GQC9-F1
#
_entry.id   AF-A0A931GQC9-F1
#
_cell.length_a   1.000
_cell.length_b   1.000
_cell.length_c   1.000
_cell.angle_alpha   90.00
_cell.angle_beta   90.00
_cell.angle_gamma   90.00
#
_symmetry.space_group_name_H-M   'P 1'
#
loop_
_entity.id
_entity.type
_entity.pdbx_description
1 polymer ?
#
loop_
_entity_poly.entity_id
_entity_poly.type
_entity_poly.pdbx_seq_one_letter_code
_entity_poly.pdbx_strand_id
1 'polypeptide(L)' 'MSGESAEAAMARLRAEFGGRWAIAYSGQGRWWAFRGPMTSETFNRVSDVQAGTAEELADRLREIEAR' A
#
# COMPACT_ATOMS: atom_id res chain seq x y z
N MET A 1 3.60 -22.36 -9.99
CA MET A 1 3.07 -20.99 -10.10
C MET A 1 4.18 -20.06 -9.67
N SER A 2 4.81 -19.36 -10.60
CA SER A 2 5.75 -18.29 -10.25
C SER A 2 4.92 -17.10 -9.81
N GLY A 3 4.55 -17.09 -8.53
CA GLY A 3 3.99 -15.88 -7.92
C GLY A 3 5.06 -14.79 -7.96
N GLU A 4 4.67 -13.59 -8.36
CA GLU A 4 5.52 -12.40 -8.25
C GLU A 4 6.12 -12.35 -6.83
N SER A 5 7.44 -12.23 -6.73
CA SER A 5 8.10 -12.08 -5.43
C SER A 5 7.58 -10.83 -4.73
N ALA A 6 7.44 -10.87 -3.39
CA ALA A 6 6.99 -9.71 -2.62
C ALA A 6 7.83 -8.45 -2.92
N GLU A 7 9.12 -8.59 -3.22
CA GLU A 7 9.97 -7.47 -3.63
C GLU A 7 9.55 -6.82 -4.96
N ALA A 8 9.20 -7.63 -5.96
CA ALA A 8 8.74 -7.15 -7.26
C ALA A 8 7.36 -6.46 -7.13
N ALA A 9 6.46 -7.07 -6.37
CA ALA A 9 5.16 -6.50 -6.03
C ALA A 9 5.30 -5.14 -5.30
N MET A 10 6.23 -5.06 -4.35
CA MET A 10 6.49 -3.85 -3.59
C MET A 10 7.08 -2.74 -4.46
N ALA A 11 8.01 -3.07 -5.36
CA ALA A 11 8.58 -2.12 -6.31
C ALA A 11 7.51 -1.57 -7.25
N ARG A 12 6.61 -2.42 -7.77
CA ARG A 12 5.47 -2.00 -8.60
C ARG A 12 4.54 -1.04 -7.85
N LEU A 13 4.11 -1.41 -6.64
CA LEU A 13 3.24 -0.57 -5.82
C LEU A 13 3.87 0.78 -5.48
N ARG A 14 5.19 0.80 -5.20
CA ARG A 14 5.93 2.04 -4.97
C ARG A 14 6.08 2.89 -6.23
N ALA A 15 6.25 2.28 -7.39
CA ALA A 15 6.29 3.02 -8.65
C ALA A 15 4.94 3.70 -8.96
N GLU A 16 3.83 3.03 -8.65
CA GLU A 16 2.48 3.53 -8.94
C GLU A 16 1.98 4.53 -7.88
N PHE A 17 2.25 4.26 -6.60
CA PHE A 17 1.66 4.99 -5.47
C PHE A 17 2.66 5.69 -4.56
N GLY A 18 3.97 5.46 -4.71
CA GLY A 18 5.02 5.90 -3.77
C GLY A 18 5.15 7.41 -3.57
N GLY A 19 4.58 8.22 -4.47
CA GLY A 19 4.50 9.67 -4.29
C GLY A 19 3.41 10.13 -3.31
N ARG A 20 2.45 9.26 -2.97
CA ARG A 20 1.25 9.58 -2.16
C ARG A 20 1.06 8.61 -0.99
N TRP A 21 1.56 7.40 -1.15
CA TRP A 21 1.41 6.29 -0.22
C TRP A 21 2.77 5.66 0.12
N ALA A 22 3.03 5.47 1.40
CA ALA A 22 4.11 4.64 1.89
C ALA A 22 3.65 3.19 1.94
N ILE A 23 4.26 2.34 1.10
CA ILE A 23 3.92 0.92 0.99
C ILE A 23 4.86 0.08 1.87
N ALA A 24 4.27 -0.81 2.67
CA ALA A 24 4.97 -1.78 3.50
C ALA A 24 4.38 -3.18 3.35
N TYR A 25 5.23 -4.20 3.46
CA TYR A 25 4.84 -5.60 3.49
C TYR A 25 5.31 -6.21 4.80
N SER A 26 4.39 -6.82 5.55
CA SER A 26 4.73 -7.66 6.68
C SER A 26 5.05 -9.05 6.16
N GLY A 27 6.19 -9.61 6.58
CA GLY A 27 6.60 -10.98 6.22
C GLY A 27 5.59 -12.08 6.61
N GLN A 28 4.52 -11.74 7.33
CA GLN A 28 3.37 -12.60 7.61
C GLN A 28 2.29 -12.62 6.50
N GLY A 29 2.57 -12.07 5.31
CA GLY A 29 1.61 -12.10 4.19
C GLY A 29 0.59 -10.96 4.21
N ARG A 30 0.92 -9.82 4.83
CA ARG A 30 0.01 -8.67 4.87
C ARG A 30 0.64 -7.42 4.28
N TRP A 31 -0.07 -6.80 3.37
CA TRP A 31 0.30 -5.57 2.69
C TRP A 31 -0.35 -4.37 3.35
N TRP A 32 0.39 -3.26 3.42
CA TRP A 32 -0.03 -2.01 4.03
C TRP A 32 0.35 -0.83 3.13
N ALA A 33 -0.51 0.18 3.10
CA ALA A 33 -0.25 1.46 2.48
C ALA A 33 -0.70 2.58 3.40
N PHE A 34 0.21 3.50 3.71
CA PHE A 34 -0.04 4.63 4.60
C PHE A 34 0.01 5.93 3.80
N ARG A 35 -1.01 6.79 3.88
CA ARG A 35 -0.99 8.07 3.15
C ARG A 35 -0.01 9.04 3.82
N GLY A 36 0.87 9.68 3.04
CA GLY A 36 1.88 10.63 3.54
C GLY A 36 1.58 12.10 3.22
N PRO A 37 2.18 13.08 3.94
CA PRO A 37 3.12 12.94 5.05
C PRO A 37 2.45 12.88 6.43
N MET A 38 2.90 11.97 7.29
CA MET A 38 2.47 11.86 8.68
C MET A 38 2.99 13.07 9.49
N THR A 39 2.28 14.19 9.45
CA THR A 39 2.35 15.16 10.56
C THR A 39 1.63 14.52 11.75
N SER A 40 2.14 14.75 12.96
CA SER A 40 1.64 14.17 14.22
C SER A 40 0.13 14.37 14.44
N GLU A 41 -0.49 15.32 13.74
CA GLU A 41 -1.90 15.65 13.77
C GLU A 41 -2.80 14.70 12.93
N THR A 42 -2.24 13.92 12.01
CA THR A 42 -3.04 13.09 11.06
C THR A 42 -3.27 11.66 11.56
N PHE A 43 -2.91 11.35 12.81
CA PHE A 43 -2.95 9.99 13.37
C PHE A 43 -4.39 9.44 13.57
N ASN A 44 -5.44 10.25 13.44
CA ASN A 44 -6.79 9.90 13.90
C ASN A 44 -7.87 9.80 12.81
N ARG A 45 -7.50 9.74 11.52
CA ARG A 45 -8.42 9.40 10.43
C ARG A 45 -7.81 8.26 9.63
N VAL A 46 -8.61 7.23 9.32
CA VAL A 46 -8.23 6.02 8.55
C VAL A 46 -7.22 6.38 7.45
N SER A 47 -5.93 6.14 7.72
CA SER A 47 -4.82 6.56 6.86
C SER A 47 -4.01 5.36 6.37
N ASP A 48 -4.42 4.16 6.75
CA ASP A 48 -3.82 2.89 6.39
C ASP A 48 -4.81 2.02 5.61
N VAL A 49 -4.35 1.48 4.49
CA VAL A 49 -5.04 0.46 3.71
C VAL A 49 -4.28 -0.83 3.90
N GLN A 50 -4.96 -1.89 4.33
CA GLN A 50 -4.39 -3.23 4.43
C GLN A 50 -4.98 -4.17 3.40
N ALA A 51 -4.20 -5.17 2.97
CA ALA A 51 -4.66 -6.23 2.08
C ALA A 51 -3.90 -7.54 2.30
N GLY A 52 -4.51 -8.67 1.90
CA GLY A 52 -3.86 -9.98 1.94
C GLY A 52 -2.88 -10.20 0.79
N THR A 53 -3.04 -9.44 -0.30
CA THR A 53 -2.19 -9.53 -1.49
C THR A 53 -1.82 -8.14 -2.00
N ALA A 54 -0.76 -8.07 -2.81
CA ALA A 54 -0.34 -6.82 -3.44
C ALA A 54 -1.38 -6.30 -4.45
N GLU A 55 -2.07 -7.21 -5.13
CA GLU A 55 -3.11 -6.90 -6.12
C GLU A 55 -4.33 -6.26 -5.44
N GLU A 56 -4.80 -6.85 -4.35
CA GLU A 56 -5.88 -6.26 -3.55
C GLU A 56 -5.48 -4.89 -2.97
N LEU A 57 -4.22 -4.70 -2.58
CA LEU A 57 -3.76 -3.40 -2.13
C LEU A 57 -3.80 -2.36 -3.26
N ALA A 58 -3.34 -2.73 -4.45
CA ALA A 58 -3.36 -1.85 -5.61
C ALA A 58 -4.78 -1.44 -5.99
N ASP A 59 -5.71 -2.38 -6.01
CA ASP A 59 -7.11 -2.14 -6.36
C ASP A 59 -7.75 -1.13 -5.39
N ARG A 60 -7.61 -1.37 -4.08
CA ARG A 60 -8.10 -0.45 -3.04
C ARG A 60 -7.49 0.94 -3.15
N LEU A 61 -6.19 1.03 -3.42
CA LEU A 61 -5.51 2.32 -3.59
C LEU A 61 -6.03 3.07 -4.82
N ARG A 62 -6.30 2.37 -5.93
CA ARG A 62 -6.93 2.99 -7.11
C ARG A 62 -8.34 3.48 -6.83
N GLU A 63 -9.14 2.72 -6.11
CA GLU A 63 -10.48 3.14 -5.71
C GLU A 63 -10.45 4.41 -4.86
N ILE A 64 -9.47 4.52 -3.96
CA ILE A 64 -9.29 5.70 -3.11
C ILE A 64 -8.81 6.91 -3.91
N GLU A 65 -7.91 6.71 -4.88
CA GLU A 65 -7.38 7.80 -5.72
C GLU A 65 -8.33 8.22 -6.85
N ALA A 66 -9.32 7.38 -7.19
CA ALA A 66 -10.36 7.71 -8.17
C ALA A 66 -11.52 8.54 -7.58
N ARG A 67 -11.53 8.77 -6.26
CA ARG A 67 -12.49 9.62 -5.54
C ARG A 67 -11.93 11.02 -5.31
#